data_AF-A0AAF0C712-F1
#
_entry.id   AF-A0AAF0C712-F1
#
_cell.length_a   1.000
_cell.length_b   1.000
_cell.length_c   1.000
_cell.angle_alpha   90.00
_cell.angle_beta   90.00
_cell.angle_gamma   90.00
#
_symmetry.space_group_name_H-M   'P 1'
#
loop_
_entity.id
_entity.type
_entity.pdbx_description
1 polymer ?
#
loop_
_entity_poly.entity_id
_entity_poly.type
_entity_poly.pdbx_seq_one_letter_code
_entity_poly.pdbx_strand_id
1 'polypeptide(L)'
;MSDFTDDPDVDSPSPEESEEEVAEQQPIDSQFLKLTNDFAVFSADCAFLCDAFSAIADEQEDIDDYTSYGLKRYGWQLKAQVIALDQRIHQLQRRMREEACSEPEQPDS
;
A
#
# COMPACT_ATOMS: atom_id res chain seq x y z
N MET A 1 -64.91 7.92 6.46
CA MET A 1 -64.06 8.70 7.37
C MET A 1 -62.76 8.95 6.63
N SER A 2 -62.59 10.18 6.11
CA SER A 2 -61.46 11.09 6.41
C SER A 2 -60.16 10.61 5.73
N ASP A 3 -59.78 11.10 4.56
CA ASP A 3 -59.35 12.47 4.18
C ASP A 3 -58.04 12.92 4.86
N PHE A 4 -57.13 13.35 3.99
CA PHE A 4 -55.96 14.22 4.19
C PHE A 4 -54.76 13.74 5.03
N THR A 5 -53.61 13.55 4.36
CA THR A 5 -52.47 14.50 4.39
C THR A 5 -51.40 13.97 3.41
N ASP A 6 -51.18 14.63 2.28
CA ASP A 6 -50.28 15.78 2.08
C ASP A 6 -48.81 15.31 1.99
N ASP A 7 -48.39 15.10 0.74
CA ASP A 7 -46.99 15.09 0.33
C ASP A 7 -46.44 16.50 0.51
N PRO A 8 -45.22 16.65 1.05
CA PRO A 8 -44.32 17.49 0.27
C PRO A 8 -42.96 16.82 0.06
N ASP A 9 -42.62 16.70 -1.23
CA ASP A 9 -41.30 16.91 -1.82
C ASP A 9 -40.22 17.33 -0.81
N VAL A 10 -39.43 16.36 -0.34
CA VAL A 10 -38.07 16.63 0.13
C VAL A 10 -37.11 16.33 -1.02
N ASP A 11 -37.12 17.24 -1.99
CA ASP A 11 -35.94 17.54 -2.78
C ASP A 11 -34.92 18.12 -1.80
N SER A 12 -34.05 17.26 -1.26
CA SER A 12 -32.87 17.67 -0.51
C SER A 12 -31.64 17.43 -1.40
N PRO A 13 -31.20 18.44 -2.16
CA PRO A 13 -29.90 18.41 -2.79
C PRO A 13 -28.89 19.00 -1.80
N SER A 14 -28.07 18.15 -1.17
CA SER A 14 -26.78 18.60 -0.60
C SER A 14 -25.98 17.46 0.02
N PRO A 15 -24.65 17.54 -0.08
CA PRO A 15 -23.90 17.72 -1.30
C PRO A 15 -23.05 16.47 -1.51
N GLU A 16 -22.59 16.30 -2.75
CA GLU A 16 -21.41 15.51 -3.02
C GLU A 16 -20.26 16.07 -2.17
N GLU A 17 -20.00 15.46 -1.02
CA GLU A 17 -18.64 15.42 -0.49
C GLU A 17 -17.95 14.27 -1.24
N SER A 18 -17.69 14.55 -2.51
CA SER A 18 -16.46 14.07 -3.13
C SER A 18 -15.34 14.62 -2.26
N GLU A 19 -15.00 13.85 -1.23
CA GLU A 19 -13.67 13.83 -0.65
C GLU A 19 -12.72 13.37 -1.77
N GLU A 20 -12.53 14.24 -2.76
CA GLU A 20 -11.24 14.36 -3.40
C GLU A 20 -10.31 14.80 -2.27
N GLU A 21 -9.85 13.82 -1.50
CA GLU A 21 -8.53 13.88 -0.90
C GLU A 21 -7.60 14.15 -2.08
N VAL A 22 -7.41 15.44 -2.37
CA VAL A 22 -6.22 15.94 -3.04
C VAL A 22 -5.11 15.58 -2.07
N ALA A 23 -4.70 14.32 -2.13
CA ALA A 23 -3.57 13.79 -1.39
C ALA A 23 -2.40 14.61 -1.89
N GLU A 24 -2.07 15.67 -1.15
CA GLU A 24 -0.87 16.46 -1.37
C GLU A 24 0.25 15.47 -1.53
N GLN A 25 0.73 15.36 -2.77
CA GLN A 25 1.66 14.32 -3.12
C GLN A 25 2.91 14.56 -2.29
N GLN A 26 3.15 13.69 -1.31
CA GLN A 26 4.30 13.81 -0.41
C GLN A 26 5.58 14.00 -1.23
N PRO A 27 6.55 14.78 -0.74
CA PRO A 27 7.82 14.97 -1.45
C PRO A 27 8.47 13.61 -1.71
N ILE A 28 9.15 13.48 -2.85
CA ILE A 28 9.79 12.24 -3.30
C ILE A 28 10.71 11.69 -2.20
N ASP A 29 11.48 12.55 -1.53
CA ASP A 29 12.39 12.17 -0.45
C ASP A 29 11.67 11.51 0.74
N SER A 30 10.50 12.03 1.13
CA SER A 30 9.71 11.47 2.23
C SER A 30 9.14 10.09 1.85
N GLN A 31 8.65 9.96 0.62
CA GLN A 31 8.15 8.68 0.12
C GLN A 31 9.26 7.65 -0.05
N PHE A 32 10.45 8.07 -0.50
CA PHE A 32 11.63 7.23 -0.60
C PHE A 32 12.08 6.73 0.78
N LEU A 33 12.10 7.61 1.78
CA LEU A 33 12.43 7.25 3.16
C LEU A 33 11.42 6.25 3.71
N LYS A 34 10.13 6.49 3.50
CA LYS A 34 9.07 5.57 3.91
C LYS A 34 9.20 4.20 3.22
N LEU A 35 9.47 4.20 1.92
CA LEU A 35 9.71 2.98 1.15
C LEU A 35 10.91 2.19 1.68
N THR A 36 11.98 2.88 2.06
CA THR A 36 13.17 2.26 2.66
C THR A 36 12.86 1.63 4.01
N ASN A 37 12.10 2.32 4.86
CA ASN A 37 11.67 1.78 6.15
C ASN A 37 10.76 0.55 5.97
N ASP A 38 9.80 0.62 5.05
CA ASP A 38 8.90 -0.49 4.75
C ASP A 38 9.67 -1.70 4.19
N PHE A 39 10.69 -1.46 3.36
CA PHE A 39 11.60 -2.51 2.88
C PHE A 39 12.44 -3.13 4.01
N ALA A 40 12.91 -2.33 4.97
CA ALA A 40 13.64 -2.84 6.12
C ALA A 40 12.78 -3.82 6.95
N VAL A 41 11.51 -3.48 7.19
CA VAL A 41 10.57 -4.40 7.87
C VAL A 41 10.34 -5.67 7.04
N PHE A 42 10.05 -5.53 5.75
CA PHE A 42 9.86 -6.68 4.85
C PHE A 42 11.07 -7.62 4.82
N SER A 43 12.29 -7.08 4.75
CA SER A 43 13.52 -7.88 4.73
C SER A 43 13.76 -8.63 6.04
N ALA A 44 13.38 -8.05 7.19
CA ALA A 44 13.39 -8.75 8.46
C ALA A 44 12.39 -9.91 8.49
N ASP A 45 11.17 -9.71 7.96
CA ASP A 45 10.15 -10.76 7.85
C ASP A 45 10.64 -11.92 6.95
N CYS A 46 11.33 -11.60 5.85
CA CYS A 46 11.96 -12.60 4.97
C CYS A 46 13.05 -13.40 5.70
N ALA A 47 13.92 -12.73 6.47
CA ALA A 47 14.97 -13.39 7.23
C ALA A 47 14.37 -14.36 8.26
N PHE A 48 13.35 -13.91 9.00
CA PHE A 48 12.62 -14.76 9.95
C PHE A 48 12.02 -16.00 9.28
N LEU A 49 11.42 -15.85 8.09
CA LEU A 49 10.85 -17.00 7.39
C LEU A 49 11.92 -17.99 6.92
N CYS A 50 13.07 -17.50 6.45
CA CYS A 50 14.20 -18.35 6.09
C CYS A 50 14.70 -19.13 7.31
N ASP A 51 14.87 -18.47 8.46
CA ASP A 51 15.30 -19.12 9.70
C ASP A 51 14.28 -20.17 10.15
N ALA A 52 12.98 -19.88 10.06
CA ALA A 52 11.92 -20.82 10.39
C ALA A 52 11.96 -22.06 9.47
N PHE A 53 12.17 -21.89 8.16
CA PHE A 53 12.32 -23.02 7.24
C PHE A 53 13.58 -23.83 7.50
N SER A 54 14.70 -23.18 7.85
CA SER A 54 15.93 -23.87 8.24
C SER A 54 15.74 -24.72 9.50
N ALA A 55 15.09 -24.18 10.53
CA ALA A 55 14.81 -24.91 11.77
C ALA A 55 13.93 -26.15 11.51
N ILE A 56 12.86 -25.99 10.71
CA ILE A 56 11.97 -27.10 10.33
C ILE A 56 12.74 -28.19 9.56
N ALA A 57 13.64 -27.80 8.66
CA ALA A 57 14.43 -28.75 7.88
C ALA A 57 15.45 -29.52 8.73
N ASP A 58 16.07 -28.86 9.72
CA ASP A 58 17.07 -29.46 10.60
C ASP A 58 16.44 -30.42 11.62
N GLU A 59 15.27 -30.08 12.17
CA GLU A 59 14.62 -30.88 13.22
C GLU A 59 13.83 -32.10 12.67
N GLN A 60 13.66 -32.21 11.34
CA GLN A 60 12.78 -33.20 10.70
C GLN A 60 11.40 -33.29 11.39
N GLU A 61 10.92 -32.17 11.92
CA GLU A 61 9.70 -32.14 12.69
C GLU A 61 8.49 -32.25 11.75
N ASP A 62 7.54 -33.12 12.08
CA ASP A 62 6.26 -33.17 11.37
C ASP A 62 5.54 -31.82 11.58
N ILE A 63 5.48 -31.00 10.54
CA ILE A 63 4.83 -29.69 10.57
C ILE A 63 3.35 -29.90 10.90
N ASP A 64 2.93 -29.44 12.08
CA ASP A 64 1.53 -29.48 12.46
C ASP A 64 0.67 -28.51 11.64
N ASP A 65 -0.64 -28.72 11.65
CA ASP A 65 -1.58 -27.90 10.85
C ASP A 65 -1.50 -26.41 11.22
N TYR A 66 -1.18 -26.08 12.47
CA TYR A 66 -1.08 -24.70 12.94
C TYR A 66 0.15 -23.99 12.37
N THR A 67 1.29 -24.66 12.39
CA THR A 67 2.56 -24.19 11.84
C THR A 67 2.47 -24.09 10.32
N SER A 68 1.86 -25.08 9.67
CA SER A 68 1.58 -25.07 8.22
C SER A 68 0.67 -23.88 7.84
N TYR A 69 -0.36 -23.60 8.63
CA TYR A 69 -1.22 -22.43 8.44
C TYR A 69 -0.45 -21.11 8.61
N GLY A 70 0.38 -21.02 9.66
CA GLY A 70 1.26 -19.88 9.91
C GLY A 70 2.17 -19.58 8.72
N LEU A 71 2.90 -20.57 8.23
CA LEU A 71 3.81 -20.43 7.08
C LEU A 71 3.06 -20.00 5.81
N LYS A 72 1.88 -20.57 5.55
CA LYS A 72 1.04 -20.16 4.40
C LYS A 72 0.61 -18.70 4.53
N ARG A 73 0.19 -18.27 5.72
CA ARG A 73 -0.24 -16.89 5.97
C ARG A 73 0.92 -15.91 5.79
N TYR A 74 2.09 -16.21 6.37
CA TYR A 74 3.30 -15.41 6.20
C TYR A 74 3.75 -15.35 4.74
N GLY A 75 3.74 -16.47 4.02
CA GLY A 75 4.05 -16.50 2.60
C GLY A 75 3.09 -15.67 1.75
N TRP A 76 1.78 -15.71 2.04
CA TRP A 76 0.79 -14.87 1.38
C TRP A 76 1.02 -13.38 1.66
N GLN A 77 1.28 -13.02 2.92
CA GLN A 77 1.57 -11.65 3.34
C GLN A 77 2.83 -11.11 2.67
N LEU A 78 3.92 -11.88 2.65
CA LEU A 78 5.17 -11.48 1.99
C LEU A 78 4.96 -11.25 0.48
N LYS A 79 4.19 -12.12 -0.19
CA LYS A 79 3.85 -11.92 -1.60
C LYS A 79 3.12 -10.59 -1.83
N ALA A 80 2.15 -10.26 -0.99
CA ALA A 80 1.44 -8.99 -1.08
C ALA A 80 2.37 -7.79 -0.84
N GLN A 81 3.26 -7.88 0.16
CA GLN A 81 4.25 -6.84 0.45
C GLN A 81 5.23 -6.62 -0.70
N VAL A 82 5.74 -7.69 -1.34
CA VAL A 82 6.62 -7.58 -2.52
C VAL A 82 5.94 -6.81 -3.65
N ILE A 83 4.69 -7.17 -3.97
CA ILE A 83 3.94 -6.50 -5.04
C ILE A 83 3.73 -5.03 -4.70
N ALA A 84 3.38 -4.70 -3.45
CA ALA A 84 3.17 -3.32 -3.03
C ALA A 84 4.46 -2.49 -3.07
N LEU A 85 5.60 -3.05 -2.63
CA LEU A 85 6.90 -2.40 -2.71
C LEU A 85 7.30 -2.15 -4.18
N ASP A 86 7.16 -3.16 -5.04
CA ASP A 86 7.47 -3.04 -6.47
C ASP A 86 6.64 -1.95 -7.16
N GLN A 87 5.33 -1.91 -6.89
CA GLN A 87 4.45 -0.86 -7.41
C GLN A 87 4.89 0.53 -6.95
N ARG A 88 5.24 0.69 -5.67
CA ARG A 88 5.70 1.97 -5.11
C ARG A 88 7.04 2.41 -5.70
N ILE A 89 7.96 1.48 -5.94
CA ILE A 89 9.22 1.76 -6.65
C ILE A 89 8.92 2.31 -8.04
N HIS A 90 8.10 1.61 -8.83
CA HIS A 90 7.77 2.04 -10.19
C HIS A 90 7.05 3.39 -10.23
N GLN A 91 6.15 3.66 -9.28
CA GLN A 91 5.47 4.94 -9.15
C GLN A 91 6.47 6.07 -8.84
N LEU A 92 7.37 5.85 -7.88
CA LEU A 92 8.37 6.85 -7.50
C LEU A 92 9.35 7.13 -8.66
N GLN A 93 9.83 6.09 -9.34
CA GLN A 93 10.70 6.23 -10.53
C GLN A 93 10.01 6.96 -11.69
N ARG A 94 8.70 6.85 -11.82
CA ARG A 94 7.94 7.61 -12.83
C ARG A 94 7.92 9.08 -12.47
N ARG A 95 7.55 9.41 -11.23
CA ARG A 95 7.50 10.80 -10.73
C ARG A 95 8.86 11.49 -10.79
N MET A 96 9.94 10.80 -10.41
CA MET A 96 11.30 11.35 -10.54
C MET A 96 11.66 11.72 -11.98
N ARG A 97 11.20 10.93 -12.97
CA ARG A 97 11.42 11.24 -14.39
C ARG A 97 10.56 12.41 -14.87
N GLU A 98 9.34 12.52 -14.37
CA GLU A 98 8.44 13.63 -14.68
C GLU A 98 8.99 14.97 -14.14
N GLU A 99 9.51 14.97 -12.90
CA GLU A 99 10.18 16.13 -12.30
C GLU A 99 11.48 16.51 -13.04
N ALA A 100 12.31 15.52 -13.42
CA ALA A 100 13.53 15.77 -14.18
C ALA A 100 13.29 16.29 -15.62
N CYS A 101 12.15 15.97 -16.24
CA CYS A 101 11.78 16.50 -17.56
C CYS A 101 11.14 17.91 -17.50
N SER A 102 10.80 18.41 -16.31
CA SER A 102 10.12 19.70 -16.13
C SER A 102 11.02 20.83 -15.64
N GLU A 103 12.33 20.61 -15.49
CA GLU A 103 13.30 21.71 -15.30
C GLU A 103 13.45 22.52 -16.61
N PRO A 104 13.10 23.83 -16.62
CA PRO A 104 13.16 24.64 -17.83
C PRO A 104 14.60 25.08 -18.15
N GLU A 105 14.96 25.04 -19.44
CA GLU A 105 16.05 25.82 -20.01
C GLU A 105 15.98 27.26 -19.49
N GLN A 106 16.97 27.70 -18.72
CA GLN A 106 17.22 29.13 -18.55
C GLN A 106 17.97 29.62 -19.80
N PRO A 107 17.40 30.55 -20.58
CA PRO A 107 18.18 31.21 -21.62
C PRO A 107 19.12 32.21 -20.94
N ASP A 108 20.40 31.86 -20.85
CA ASP A 108 21.46 32.81 -20.55
C ASP A 108 21.42 33.93 -21.60
N SER A 109 21.13 35.15 -21.14
CA SER A 109 21.16 36.39 -21.91
C SER A 109 22.49 37.11 -21.70
#